data_AF-A0A7V5I826-F1
#
_entry.id   AF-A0A7V5I826-F1
#
_cell.length_a   1.000
_cell.length_b   1.000
_cell.length_c   1.000
_cell.angle_alpha   90.00
_cell.angle_beta   90.00
_cell.angle_gamma   90.00
#
_symmetry.space_group_name_H-M   'P 1'
#
loop_
_entity.id
_entity.type
_entity.pdbx_description
1 polymer ?
#
loop_
_entity_poly.entity_id
_entity_poly.type
_entity_poly.pdbx_seq_one_letter_code
_entity_poly.pdbx_strand_id
1 'polypeptide(L)'
;MNNRSVHGIHHNDDPKLLQMALSLLRDRQGCSRFRSSISGSVMSPSRSSPRKRPKERGSTHSKRLLVITLHGAVQPSWLSRFLSLLAQAGDVVQLRDLSSFTVGNRFTATLAVEVTPTQLRKRRSTETGTEAMSAESTSGSAPQSFGVGSPAEPGGTLSSTEAHIEHEFGIEGYLLREFLLTAYELGGIETEFEVLDSLEAESNAALEGDSGEPYTFTFIGTPRIPADFLATATHVLAENGINLNAIQSLNEPGGRSTCFQVMAALRGPLADRVRSELLHLGKEFLVDIAFERAGALRTKRMVVFDLSWTLVQADSFELLCQAAAVDADAVAEVRRCHSLGSEDYLRACAALLRGRSSTGLAERLHALIEYTDGAASVCRVLKKL
;
A
#
# COMPACT_ATOMS: atom_id res chain seq x y z
N MET A 1 20.29 20.98 40.99
CA MET A 1 21.26 19.91 41.27
C MET A 1 20.51 18.64 41.62
N ASN A 2 20.37 17.71 40.66
CA ASN A 2 20.71 16.30 40.82
C ASN A 2 20.45 15.55 39.50
N ASN A 3 21.54 15.32 38.78
CA ASN A 3 21.66 14.34 37.70
C ASN A 3 21.43 12.93 38.26
N ARG A 4 20.61 12.12 37.58
CA ARG A 4 20.84 10.68 37.48
C ARG A 4 20.66 10.25 36.03
N SER A 5 21.82 9.98 35.44
CA SER A 5 22.11 9.39 34.15
C SER A 5 21.43 8.02 33.97
N VAL A 6 20.69 7.88 32.87
CA VAL A 6 20.18 6.60 32.36
C VAL A 6 21.35 5.87 31.70
N HIS A 7 21.75 4.73 32.25
CA HIS A 7 22.79 3.87 31.68
C HIS A 7 22.28 3.14 30.44
N GLY A 8 23.10 3.19 29.38
CA GLY A 8 22.86 2.54 28.10
C GLY A 8 22.91 1.02 28.20
N ILE A 9 22.09 0.39 27.36
CA ILE A 9 22.08 -1.05 27.11
C ILE A 9 23.41 -1.40 26.41
N HIS A 10 24.24 -2.20 27.09
CA HIS A 10 25.43 -2.80 26.51
C HIS A 10 25.05 -3.80 25.40
N HIS A 11 25.61 -3.63 24.21
CA HIS A 11 25.65 -4.68 23.18
C HIS A 11 26.43 -5.88 23.74
N ASN A 12 25.77 -7.03 23.81
CA ASN A 12 26.41 -8.30 24.15
C ASN A 12 26.75 -9.04 22.85
N ASP A 13 27.98 -8.85 22.37
CA ASP A 13 28.57 -9.62 21.27
C ASP A 13 29.05 -10.98 21.80
N ASP A 14 28.13 -11.89 22.14
CA ASP A 14 28.51 -13.28 22.48
C ASP A 14 28.54 -14.15 21.21
N PRO A 15 29.73 -14.49 20.67
CA PRO A 15 29.86 -15.27 19.43
C PRO A 15 29.30 -16.69 19.55
N LYS A 16 29.04 -17.19 20.78
CA LYS A 16 28.44 -18.51 20.99
C LYS A 16 26.95 -18.54 20.66
N LEU A 17 26.20 -17.45 20.94
CA LEU A 17 24.78 -17.36 20.61
C LEU A 17 24.55 -17.30 19.10
N LEU A 18 25.45 -16.61 18.38
CA LEU A 18 25.42 -16.49 16.93
C LEU A 18 25.77 -17.81 16.23
N GLN A 19 26.74 -18.56 16.76
CA GLN A 19 27.05 -19.92 16.31
C GLN A 19 25.90 -20.91 16.55
N MET A 20 25.21 -20.81 17.70
CA MET A 20 24.08 -21.70 18.03
C MET A 20 22.85 -21.42 17.16
N ALA A 21 22.59 -20.16 16.82
CA ALA A 21 21.54 -19.77 15.87
C ALA A 21 21.85 -20.26 14.44
N LEU A 22 23.11 -20.20 14.01
CA LEU A 22 23.54 -20.68 12.69
C LEU A 22 23.52 -22.21 12.57
N SER A 23 23.79 -22.97 13.64
CA SER A 23 23.67 -24.44 13.61
C SER A 23 22.22 -24.90 13.47
N LEU A 24 21.27 -24.23 14.13
CA LEU A 24 19.85 -24.56 14.05
C LEU A 24 19.24 -24.28 12.66
N LEU A 25 19.79 -23.32 11.92
CA LEU A 25 19.37 -23.01 10.55
C LEU A 25 19.95 -23.99 9.52
N ARG A 26 21.08 -24.64 9.82
CA ARG A 26 21.76 -25.56 8.91
C ARG A 26 21.10 -26.95 8.88
N ASP A 27 20.43 -27.35 9.96
CA ASP A 27 19.72 -28.64 10.06
C ASP A 27 18.39 -28.71 9.27
N ARG A 28 17.89 -27.59 8.74
CA ARG A 28 16.62 -27.56 7.95
C ARG A 28 16.78 -27.62 6.43
N GLN A 29 18.00 -27.73 5.90
CA GLN A 29 18.27 -27.80 4.45
C GLN A 29 18.55 -29.23 3.92
N GLY A 30 18.32 -30.26 4.74
CA GLY A 30 18.56 -31.66 4.38
C GLY A 30 17.34 -32.37 3.77
N CYS A 31 16.91 -32.02 2.56
CA CYS A 31 16.10 -32.94 1.73
C CYS A 31 16.04 -32.53 0.24
N SER A 32 17.08 -32.86 -0.53
CA SER A 32 16.96 -32.98 -1.99
C SER A 32 17.83 -34.13 -2.49
N ARG A 33 17.21 -35.27 -2.82
CA ARG A 33 17.81 -36.29 -3.70
C ARG A 33 16.72 -37.04 -4.46
N PHE A 34 16.66 -36.83 -5.77
CA PHE A 34 16.66 -37.94 -6.73
C PHE A 34 17.40 -37.51 -8.02
N ARG A 35 18.48 -38.24 -8.30
CA ARG A 35 19.32 -38.33 -9.52
C ARG A 35 18.68 -39.43 -10.43
N SER A 36 18.96 -39.66 -11.71
CA SER A 36 19.94 -39.21 -12.72
C SER A 36 19.65 -39.88 -14.07
N SER A 37 20.22 -39.30 -15.14
CA SER A 37 20.83 -39.90 -16.35
C SER A 37 19.99 -40.64 -17.40
N ILE A 38 20.18 -40.25 -18.68
CA ILE A 38 20.81 -41.06 -19.74
C ILE A 38 21.35 -40.13 -20.84
N SER A 39 22.55 -40.43 -21.34
CA SER A 39 23.28 -39.79 -22.45
C SER A 39 22.93 -40.40 -23.82
N GLY A 40 23.00 -39.61 -24.89
CA GLY A 40 23.03 -40.15 -26.26
C GLY A 40 23.15 -39.12 -27.40
N SER A 41 24.35 -39.05 -27.99
CA SER A 41 24.72 -38.77 -29.40
C SER A 41 24.19 -37.53 -30.18
N VAL A 42 25.14 -36.65 -30.49
CA VAL A 42 25.50 -36.00 -31.78
C VAL A 42 24.54 -36.15 -32.98
N MET A 43 24.08 -35.03 -33.55
CA MET A 43 24.11 -34.71 -35.00
C MET A 43 23.76 -33.22 -35.23
N SER A 44 24.58 -32.52 -36.01
CA SER A 44 24.34 -31.15 -36.49
C SER A 44 23.35 -31.15 -37.66
N PRO A 45 22.60 -30.05 -37.87
CA PRO A 45 22.44 -29.56 -39.25
C PRO A 45 22.52 -28.04 -39.42
N SER A 46 23.31 -27.69 -40.42
CA SER A 46 23.17 -26.64 -41.45
C SER A 46 22.42 -25.32 -41.15
N ARG A 47 23.17 -24.24 -41.41
CA ARG A 47 22.72 -22.88 -41.74
C ARG A 47 21.49 -22.86 -42.68
N SER A 48 20.44 -22.16 -42.28
CA SER A 48 19.48 -21.55 -43.20
C SER A 48 19.15 -20.13 -42.75
N SER A 49 19.14 -19.21 -43.72
CA SER A 49 19.09 -17.76 -43.58
C SER A 49 17.82 -17.25 -42.89
N PRO A 50 17.86 -16.09 -42.20
CA PRO A 50 16.67 -15.51 -41.59
C PRO A 50 15.73 -14.96 -42.68
N ARG A 51 14.53 -15.54 -42.78
CA ARG A 51 13.40 -14.96 -43.53
C ARG A 51 13.09 -13.58 -42.96
N LYS A 52 13.29 -12.53 -43.76
CA LYS A 52 12.81 -11.17 -43.49
C LYS A 52 11.29 -11.23 -43.24
N ARG A 53 10.86 -10.93 -42.01
CA ARG A 53 9.47 -10.57 -41.73
C ARG A 53 9.17 -9.23 -42.43
N PRO A 54 7.95 -9.01 -42.94
CA PRO A 54 7.60 -7.76 -43.59
C PRO A 54 7.70 -6.63 -42.56
N LYS A 55 8.35 -5.52 -42.92
CA LYS A 55 8.22 -4.25 -42.19
C LYS A 55 6.77 -3.80 -42.28
N GLU A 56 5.96 -4.12 -41.28
CA GLU A 56 4.77 -3.32 -41.01
C GLU A 56 5.25 -1.89 -40.74
N ARG A 57 4.91 -0.98 -41.65
CA ARG A 57 4.97 0.46 -41.38
C ARG A 57 3.87 0.74 -40.37
N GLY A 58 4.16 0.53 -39.09
CA GLY A 58 3.33 0.99 -37.99
C GLY A 58 3.32 2.50 -38.00
N SER A 59 2.18 3.09 -38.32
CA SER A 59 1.87 4.46 -37.96
C SER A 59 1.92 4.53 -36.44
N THR A 60 2.97 5.11 -35.87
CA THR A 60 3.08 5.43 -34.44
C THR A 60 2.07 6.55 -34.13
N HIS A 61 0.81 6.19 -33.96
CA HIS A 61 -0.14 7.05 -33.27
C HIS A 61 0.21 6.96 -31.79
N SER A 62 0.96 7.96 -31.31
CA SER A 62 1.30 8.09 -29.90
C SER A 62 0.03 8.15 -29.07
N LYS A 63 -0.10 7.21 -28.14
CA LYS A 63 -1.11 7.23 -27.08
C LYS A 63 -0.93 8.53 -26.28
N ARG A 64 -2.03 9.18 -25.93
CA ARG A 64 -2.03 10.38 -25.09
C ARG A 64 -2.54 10.05 -23.71
N LEU A 65 -1.96 10.68 -22.70
CA LEU A 65 -2.39 10.52 -21.32
C LEU A 65 -3.10 11.81 -20.88
N LEU A 66 -4.39 11.70 -20.58
CA LEU A 66 -5.20 12.75 -20.01
C LEU A 66 -5.23 12.58 -18.49
N VAL A 67 -4.68 13.54 -17.76
CA VAL A 67 -4.76 13.59 -16.30
C VAL A 67 -5.92 14.51 -15.92
N ILE A 68 -6.88 13.95 -15.20
CA ILE A 68 -8.06 14.67 -14.73
C ILE A 68 -8.01 14.74 -13.20
N THR A 69 -7.91 15.94 -12.65
CA THR A 69 -7.94 16.17 -11.21
C THR A 69 -9.28 16.76 -10.82
N LEU A 70 -9.91 16.17 -9.81
CA LEU A 70 -11.20 16.55 -9.27
C LEU A 70 -11.02 16.92 -7.80
N HIS A 71 -11.53 18.07 -7.38
CA HIS A 71 -11.51 18.48 -5.98
C HIS A 71 -12.83 19.10 -5.56
N GLY A 72 -13.30 18.73 -4.38
CA GLY A 72 -14.62 19.20 -3.94
C GLY A 72 -15.02 18.68 -2.56
N ALA A 73 -16.25 19.00 -2.19
CA ALA A 73 -16.88 18.43 -1.00
C ALA A 73 -17.31 16.99 -1.28
N VAL A 74 -17.15 16.07 -0.32
CA VAL A 74 -17.60 14.68 -0.48
C VAL A 74 -19.12 14.65 -0.58
N GLN A 75 -19.63 14.03 -1.64
CA GLN A 75 -21.05 13.81 -1.87
C GLN A 75 -21.28 12.34 -2.27
N PRO A 76 -22.48 11.77 -2.05
CA PRO A 76 -22.79 10.45 -2.56
C PRO A 76 -22.56 10.34 -4.06
N SER A 77 -22.03 9.21 -4.51
CA SER A 77 -21.95 8.84 -5.93
C SER A 77 -21.07 9.71 -6.84
N TRP A 78 -20.31 10.69 -6.31
CA TRP A 78 -19.47 11.56 -7.15
C TRP A 78 -18.56 10.75 -8.09
N LEU A 79 -17.79 9.79 -7.54
CA LEU A 79 -16.83 8.99 -8.31
C LEU A 79 -17.53 8.12 -9.36
N SER A 80 -18.66 7.50 -9.00
CA SER A 80 -19.40 6.62 -9.92
C SER A 80 -19.90 7.36 -11.15
N ARG A 81 -20.28 8.64 -11.03
CA ARG A 81 -20.73 9.45 -12.17
C ARG A 81 -19.59 9.68 -13.16
N PHE A 82 -18.40 10.07 -12.68
CA PHE A 82 -17.23 10.27 -13.54
C PHE A 82 -16.72 8.96 -14.17
N LEU A 83 -16.67 7.87 -13.40
CA LEU A 83 -16.28 6.56 -13.95
C LEU A 83 -17.26 6.03 -15.00
N SER A 84 -18.55 6.37 -14.86
CA SER A 84 -19.57 6.01 -15.85
C SER A 84 -19.36 6.75 -17.18
N LEU A 85 -18.87 7.99 -17.16
CA LEU A 85 -18.48 8.71 -18.39
C LEU A 85 -17.33 8.01 -19.11
N LEU A 86 -16.30 7.58 -18.36
CA LEU A 86 -15.19 6.82 -18.95
C LEU A 86 -15.67 5.49 -19.53
N ALA A 87 -16.59 4.79 -18.85
CA ALA A 87 -17.17 3.55 -19.35
C ALA A 87 -18.01 3.76 -20.63
N GLN A 88 -18.72 4.88 -20.74
CA GLN A 88 -19.51 5.24 -21.93
C GLN A 88 -18.63 5.52 -23.15
N ALA A 89 -17.41 6.04 -22.94
CA ALA A 89 -16.44 6.28 -24.03
C ALA A 89 -15.85 4.98 -24.63
N GLY A 90 -16.07 3.83 -23.99
CA GLY A 90 -15.71 2.51 -24.50
C GLY A 90 -14.20 2.26 -24.62
N ASP A 91 -13.82 1.32 -25.51
CA ASP A 91 -12.44 0.81 -25.63
C ASP A 91 -11.39 1.86 -26.05
N VAL A 92 -11.83 3.05 -26.45
CA VAL A 92 -10.93 4.13 -26.88
C VAL A 92 -10.26 4.82 -25.70
N VAL A 93 -10.80 4.61 -24.50
CA VAL A 93 -10.39 5.24 -23.25
C VAL A 93 -10.03 4.14 -22.25
N GLN A 94 -8.83 4.22 -21.67
CA GLN A 94 -8.37 3.28 -20.64
C GLN A 94 -7.95 4.04 -19.39
N LEU A 95 -8.59 3.75 -18.25
CA LEU A 95 -8.11 4.23 -16.95
C LEU A 95 -6.80 3.51 -16.61
N ARG A 96 -5.71 4.27 -16.56
CA ARG A 96 -4.36 3.79 -16.20
C ARG A 96 -4.13 3.82 -14.71
N ASP A 97 -4.55 4.91 -14.07
CA ASP A 97 -4.44 5.08 -12.63
C ASP A 97 -5.64 5.87 -12.09
N LEU A 98 -5.98 5.59 -10.84
CA LEU A 98 -6.99 6.29 -10.07
C LEU A 98 -6.51 6.37 -8.64
N SER A 99 -6.21 7.60 -8.20
CA SER A 99 -5.94 7.89 -6.81
C SER A 99 -7.01 8.82 -6.26
N SER A 100 -7.42 8.60 -5.02
CA SER A 100 -8.28 9.54 -4.30
C SER A 100 -7.95 9.51 -2.83
N PHE A 101 -7.97 10.68 -2.21
CA PHE A 101 -7.86 10.83 -0.78
C PHE A 101 -8.88 11.85 -0.29
N THR A 102 -9.32 11.67 0.96
CA THR A 102 -10.31 12.52 1.61
C THR A 102 -9.76 13.01 2.92
N VAL A 103 -9.81 14.33 3.14
CA VAL A 103 -9.46 14.96 4.42
C VAL A 103 -10.67 15.76 4.90
N GLY A 104 -11.24 15.34 6.03
CA GLY A 104 -12.50 15.90 6.53
C GLY A 104 -13.62 15.66 5.52
N ASN A 105 -14.29 16.73 5.08
CA ASN A 105 -15.33 16.66 4.05
C ASN A 105 -14.84 17.04 2.65
N ARG A 106 -13.52 17.09 2.41
CA ARG A 106 -12.96 17.43 1.09
C ARG A 106 -12.25 16.23 0.50
N PHE A 107 -12.48 15.98 -0.78
CA PHE A 107 -11.73 14.98 -1.54
C PHE A 107 -10.87 15.66 -2.60
N THR A 108 -9.80 14.97 -2.94
CA THR A 108 -9.06 15.15 -4.19
C THR A 108 -8.97 13.79 -4.86
N ALA A 109 -9.20 13.75 -6.17
CA ALA A 109 -9.08 12.53 -6.96
C ALA A 109 -8.40 12.84 -8.28
N THR A 110 -7.46 11.99 -8.68
CA THR A 110 -6.74 12.10 -9.94
C THR A 110 -6.97 10.84 -10.75
N LEU A 111 -7.46 11.02 -11.98
CA LEU A 111 -7.68 9.97 -12.96
C LEU A 111 -6.66 10.14 -14.07
N ALA A 112 -5.80 9.15 -14.26
CA ALA A 112 -4.90 9.09 -15.40
C ALA A 112 -5.57 8.22 -16.48
N VAL A 113 -5.91 8.84 -17.61
CA VAL A 113 -6.75 8.25 -18.64
C VAL A 113 -5.98 8.22 -19.95
N GLU A 114 -5.66 7.03 -20.45
CA GLU A 114 -5.06 6.87 -21.76
C GLU A 114 -6.14 6.94 -22.84
N VAL A 115 -5.94 7.82 -23.82
CA VAL A 115 -6.82 7.96 -24.98
C VAL A 115 -6.09 7.44 -26.21
N THR A 116 -6.70 6.47 -26.88
CA THR A 116 -6.20 5.96 -28.16
C THR A 116 -6.73 6.84 -29.28
N PRO A 117 -5.89 7.46 -30.14
CA PRO A 117 -6.39 8.23 -31.26
C PRO A 117 -7.17 7.33 -32.22
N THR A 118 -8.49 7.46 -32.27
CA THR A 118 -9.31 6.75 -33.26
C THR A 118 -9.15 7.41 -34.63
N GLN A 119 -8.63 6.66 -35.59
CA GLN A 119 -8.82 6.98 -37.00
C GLN A 119 -10.33 6.90 -37.29
N LEU A 120 -10.98 8.05 -37.46
CA LEU A 120 -12.34 8.13 -38.01
C LEU A 120 -12.35 7.43 -39.38
N ARG A 121 -12.77 6.17 -39.39
CA ARG A 121 -12.90 5.38 -40.62
C ARG A 121 -14.04 6.00 -41.42
N LYS A 122 -13.72 6.86 -42.39
CA LYS A 122 -14.63 7.36 -43.42
C LYS A 122 -15.40 6.16 -44.00
N ARG A 123 -16.64 5.92 -43.56
CA ARG A 123 -17.59 5.11 -44.32
C ARG A 123 -17.93 5.94 -45.56
N ARG A 124 -17.19 5.72 -46.65
CA ARG A 124 -17.69 6.09 -47.98
C ARG A 124 -18.90 5.19 -48.23
N SER A 125 -20.06 5.81 -48.29
CA SER A 125 -21.19 5.32 -49.06
C SER A 125 -20.70 5.01 -50.47
N THR A 126 -20.66 3.73 -50.83
CA THR A 126 -20.59 3.30 -52.22
C THR A 126 -22.01 2.93 -52.63
N GLU A 127 -22.73 3.91 -53.14
CA GLU A 127 -23.80 3.69 -54.12
C GLU A 127 -23.15 3.52 -55.50
N THR A 128 -23.35 2.36 -56.10
CA THR A 128 -23.37 2.00 -57.54
C THR A 128 -23.58 0.48 -57.55
N GLY A 129 -24.66 -0.17 -58.00
CA GLY A 129 -25.69 0.18 -58.95
C GLY A 129 -25.50 -0.64 -60.24
N THR A 130 -26.11 -1.84 -60.35
CA THR A 130 -26.70 -2.42 -61.59
C THR A 130 -27.35 -3.82 -61.39
N GLU A 131 -28.65 -3.90 -61.75
CA GLU A 131 -29.36 -4.92 -62.58
C GLU A 131 -29.35 -6.42 -62.19
N ALA A 132 -30.41 -7.25 -62.30
CA ALA A 132 -31.75 -7.14 -62.89
C ALA A 132 -32.70 -8.27 -62.39
N MET A 133 -34.01 -8.01 -62.50
CA MET A 133 -35.16 -8.89 -62.80
C MET A 133 -35.29 -10.29 -62.17
N SER A 134 -36.43 -10.52 -61.49
CA SER A 134 -37.48 -11.47 -61.92
C SER A 134 -38.78 -11.25 -61.13
N ALA A 135 -39.89 -11.34 -61.85
CA ALA A 135 -41.26 -11.11 -61.41
C ALA A 135 -41.84 -12.28 -60.62
N GLU A 136 -42.78 -12.02 -59.72
CA GLU A 136 -44.07 -12.72 -59.69
C GLU A 136 -45.10 -12.00 -58.82
N SER A 137 -46.28 -11.85 -59.41
CA SER A 137 -47.50 -11.28 -58.85
C SER A 137 -48.26 -12.32 -58.02
N THR A 138 -48.86 -11.94 -56.90
CA THR A 138 -50.17 -12.46 -56.50
C THR A 138 -50.87 -11.58 -55.45
N SER A 139 -52.17 -11.44 -55.68
CA SER A 139 -53.22 -10.70 -54.98
C SER A 139 -53.52 -11.20 -53.55
N GLY A 140 -54.06 -10.33 -52.69
CA GLY A 140 -54.86 -10.79 -51.54
C GLY A 140 -55.15 -9.75 -50.45
N SER A 141 -56.37 -9.22 -50.50
CA SER A 141 -57.24 -8.61 -49.46
C SER A 141 -56.82 -8.52 -47.98
N ALA A 142 -57.22 -7.39 -47.36
CA ALA A 142 -57.40 -7.19 -45.90
C ALA A 142 -58.57 -8.07 -45.35
N PRO A 143 -58.76 -8.32 -44.02
CA PRO A 143 -58.86 -7.29 -42.97
C PRO A 143 -58.34 -7.64 -41.53
N GLN A 144 -58.33 -6.57 -40.72
CA GLN A 144 -58.27 -6.39 -39.26
C GLN A 144 -58.36 -7.59 -38.29
N SER A 145 -57.50 -7.58 -37.25
CA SER A 145 -57.90 -7.92 -35.87
C SER A 145 -56.96 -7.30 -34.81
N PHE A 146 -57.58 -6.88 -33.70
CA PHE A 146 -57.00 -6.26 -32.50
C PHE A 146 -56.33 -7.28 -31.58
N GLY A 147 -55.31 -6.88 -30.80
CA GLY A 147 -54.88 -7.64 -29.62
C GLY A 147 -53.53 -7.27 -28.98
N VAL A 148 -53.51 -6.17 -28.22
CA VAL A 148 -52.74 -5.93 -26.96
C VAL A 148 -51.24 -6.27 -26.94
N GLY A 149 -50.39 -5.23 -27.07
CA GLY A 149 -48.96 -5.26 -26.76
C GLY A 149 -48.62 -4.53 -25.45
N SER A 150 -47.79 -5.16 -24.61
CA SER A 150 -47.11 -4.58 -23.43
C SER A 150 -45.91 -3.71 -23.86
N PRO A 151 -45.42 -2.80 -23.00
CA PRO A 151 -44.59 -1.67 -23.42
C PRO A 151 -43.12 -2.07 -23.65
N ALA A 152 -42.59 -1.64 -24.80
CA ALA A 152 -41.18 -1.67 -25.14
C ALA A 152 -40.50 -0.35 -24.70
N GLU A 153 -39.24 -0.49 -24.27
CA GLU A 153 -38.34 0.59 -23.83
C GLU A 153 -38.05 1.64 -24.92
N PRO A 154 -37.77 2.90 -24.55
CA PRO A 154 -37.38 3.92 -25.52
C PRO A 154 -35.87 3.87 -25.80
N GLY A 155 -35.51 3.31 -26.95
CA GLY A 155 -34.24 3.62 -27.62
C GLY A 155 -34.30 5.03 -28.20
N GLY A 156 -33.79 6.01 -27.48
CA GLY A 156 -33.64 7.39 -27.95
C GLY A 156 -32.41 7.55 -28.83
N THR A 157 -32.63 7.84 -30.11
CA THR A 157 -31.59 8.19 -31.08
C THR A 157 -31.12 9.62 -30.83
N LEU A 158 -29.81 9.82 -30.67
CA LEU A 158 -29.19 11.13 -30.40
C LEU A 158 -29.49 12.13 -31.53
N SER A 159 -29.72 13.38 -31.14
CA SER A 159 -30.12 14.48 -32.01
C SER A 159 -28.93 14.97 -32.84
N SER A 160 -29.18 15.32 -34.11
CA SER A 160 -28.24 15.76 -35.15
C SER A 160 -27.27 16.88 -34.74
N THR A 161 -27.58 17.58 -33.66
CA THR A 161 -26.81 18.70 -33.09
C THR A 161 -25.65 18.23 -32.21
N GLU A 162 -25.78 17.08 -31.54
CA GLU A 162 -24.72 16.50 -30.68
C GLU A 162 -23.60 15.90 -31.53
N ALA A 163 -23.95 15.32 -32.69
CA ALA A 163 -23.00 14.77 -33.65
C ALA A 163 -22.09 15.84 -34.33
N HIS A 164 -22.46 17.12 -34.28
CA HIS A 164 -21.65 18.20 -34.87
C HIS A 164 -20.53 18.69 -33.94
N ILE A 165 -20.67 18.53 -32.62
CA ILE A 165 -19.65 18.96 -31.64
C ILE A 165 -18.49 17.96 -31.54
N GLU A 166 -18.73 16.69 -31.87
CA GLU A 166 -17.70 15.64 -31.96
C GLU A 166 -16.63 15.91 -33.04
N HIS A 167 -16.94 16.77 -34.01
CA HIS A 167 -16.22 16.84 -35.27
C HIS A 167 -14.96 17.74 -35.26
N GLU A 168 -14.75 18.52 -34.18
CA GLU A 168 -13.65 19.50 -34.09
C GLU A 168 -12.65 19.26 -32.94
N PHE A 169 -13.02 18.52 -31.88
CA PHE A 169 -12.19 18.35 -30.67
C PHE A 169 -11.86 16.89 -30.26
N GLY A 170 -12.34 15.88 -31.00
CA GLY A 170 -12.07 14.46 -30.71
C GLY A 170 -12.63 13.98 -29.36
N ILE A 171 -12.25 12.77 -28.94
CA ILE A 171 -12.72 12.13 -27.69
C ILE A 171 -12.26 12.90 -26.44
N GLU A 172 -11.11 13.58 -26.52
CA GLU A 172 -10.61 14.46 -25.45
C GLU A 172 -11.60 15.61 -25.18
N GLY A 173 -12.12 16.25 -26.22
CA GLY A 173 -13.13 17.30 -26.09
C GLY A 173 -14.46 16.80 -25.53
N TYR A 174 -14.88 15.59 -25.91
CA TYR A 174 -16.06 14.94 -25.34
C TYR A 174 -15.89 14.71 -23.83
N LEU A 175 -14.77 14.08 -23.42
CA LEU A 175 -14.49 13.83 -22.00
C LEU A 175 -14.41 15.13 -21.20
N LEU A 176 -13.74 16.15 -21.71
CA LEU A 176 -13.66 17.47 -21.09
C LEU A 176 -15.06 18.05 -20.84
N ARG A 177 -15.91 18.07 -21.87
CA ARG A 177 -17.29 18.58 -21.78
C ARG A 177 -18.10 17.82 -20.74
N GLU A 178 -18.14 16.50 -20.82
CA GLU A 178 -19.00 15.68 -19.96
C GLU A 178 -18.53 15.71 -18.49
N PHE A 179 -17.22 15.74 -18.25
CA PHE A 179 -16.68 15.91 -16.90
C PHE A 179 -17.01 17.29 -16.32
N LEU A 180 -16.83 18.37 -17.09
CA LEU A 180 -17.18 19.73 -16.64
C LEU A 180 -18.67 19.85 -16.32
N LEU A 181 -19.54 19.28 -17.18
CA LEU A 181 -20.98 19.29 -16.97
C LEU A 181 -21.36 18.50 -15.72
N THR A 182 -20.81 17.31 -15.53
CA THR A 182 -21.07 16.47 -14.35
C THR A 182 -20.59 17.13 -13.07
N ALA A 183 -19.43 17.80 -13.09
CA ALA A 183 -18.92 18.55 -11.96
C ALA A 183 -19.82 19.74 -11.60
N TYR A 184 -20.30 20.48 -12.61
CA TYR A 184 -21.27 21.56 -12.44
C TYR A 184 -22.60 21.06 -11.84
N GLU A 185 -23.14 19.94 -12.35
CA GLU A 185 -24.38 19.34 -11.86
C GLU A 185 -24.29 18.84 -10.41
N LEU A 186 -23.16 18.24 -10.04
CA LEU A 186 -22.90 17.81 -8.66
C LEU A 186 -22.70 19.01 -7.72
N GLY A 187 -22.24 20.13 -8.25
CA GLY A 187 -22.01 21.37 -7.52
C GLY A 187 -20.84 21.27 -6.54
N GLY A 188 -19.98 22.29 -6.50
CA GLY A 188 -18.85 22.32 -5.56
C GLY A 188 -17.78 21.25 -5.84
N ILE A 189 -17.71 20.77 -7.09
CA ILE A 189 -16.58 20.01 -7.64
C ILE A 189 -15.93 20.89 -8.69
N GLU A 190 -14.65 21.15 -8.50
CA GLU A 190 -13.77 21.80 -9.46
C GLU A 190 -12.96 20.71 -10.19
N THR A 191 -12.61 21.00 -11.44
CA THR A 191 -11.96 20.04 -12.33
C THR A 191 -10.79 20.69 -13.04
N GLU A 192 -9.65 20.02 -13.07
CA GLU A 192 -8.46 20.40 -13.82
C GLU A 192 -8.11 19.29 -14.82
N PHE A 193 -7.66 19.69 -16.00
CA PHE A 193 -7.30 18.77 -17.08
C PHE A 193 -5.91 19.10 -17.59
N GLU A 194 -5.08 18.08 -17.71
CA GLU A 194 -3.74 18.17 -18.27
C GLU A 194 -3.58 17.07 -19.31
N VAL A 195 -3.11 17.43 -20.51
CA VAL A 195 -2.83 16.48 -21.59
C VAL A 195 -1.32 16.31 -21.68
N LEU A 196 -0.85 15.10 -21.41
CA LEU A 196 0.55 14.72 -21.48
C LEU A 196 0.81 13.94 -22.78
N ASP A 197 1.81 14.38 -23.54
CA ASP A 197 2.27 13.66 -24.72
C ASP A 197 3.11 12.43 -24.31
N SER A 198 3.06 11.35 -25.10
CA SER A 198 3.69 10.05 -24.80
C SER A 198 5.14 10.09 -24.28
N LEU A 199 5.95 11.08 -24.67
CA LEU A 199 7.34 11.24 -24.21
C LEU A 199 7.43 11.85 -22.80
N GLU A 200 6.51 12.75 -22.46
CA GLU A 200 6.37 13.27 -21.10
C GLU A 200 5.74 12.22 -20.19
N ALA A 201 4.81 11.40 -20.68
CA ALA A 201 4.23 10.26 -19.98
C ALA A 201 5.25 9.14 -19.70
N GLU A 202 6.23 8.91 -20.58
CA GLU A 202 7.37 8.01 -20.32
C GLU A 202 8.41 8.65 -19.39
N SER A 203 8.63 9.97 -19.45
CA SER A 203 9.45 10.68 -18.46
C SER A 203 8.77 10.72 -17.07
N ASN A 204 7.44 10.82 -17.06
CA ASN A 204 6.54 10.67 -15.93
C ASN A 204 6.26 9.20 -15.61
N ALA A 205 6.73 8.23 -16.39
CA ALA A 205 6.85 6.86 -15.91
C ALA A 205 8.01 6.73 -14.92
N ALA A 206 8.83 7.78 -14.73
CA ALA A 206 9.56 7.98 -13.48
C ALA A 206 8.64 8.26 -12.27
N LEU A 207 7.34 8.50 -12.48
CA LEU A 207 6.28 8.47 -11.45
C LEU A 207 5.76 7.04 -11.19
N GLU A 208 6.08 6.05 -12.05
CA GLU A 208 6.08 4.64 -11.65
C GLU A 208 7.35 4.36 -10.82
N GLY A 209 7.39 4.94 -9.64
CA GLY A 209 8.44 4.72 -8.65
C GLY A 209 9.76 5.39 -9.01
N ASP A 210 10.21 6.31 -8.15
CA ASP A 210 11.63 6.48 -7.96
C ASP A 210 12.24 5.07 -7.84
N SER A 211 13.19 4.75 -8.72
CA SER A 211 13.77 3.41 -9.03
C SER A 211 14.42 2.66 -7.83
N GLY A 212 14.07 3.01 -6.61
CA GLY A 212 14.43 2.36 -5.36
C GLY A 212 13.41 1.34 -4.88
N GLU A 213 13.78 0.65 -3.82
CA GLU A 213 12.85 -0.20 -3.09
C GLU A 213 11.87 0.69 -2.30
N PRO A 214 10.59 0.31 -2.18
CA PRO A 214 9.64 1.09 -1.41
C PRO A 214 9.92 0.93 0.08
N TYR A 215 9.92 2.04 0.81
CA TYR A 215 10.07 2.13 2.26
C TYR A 215 8.91 2.89 2.89
N THR A 216 8.72 2.62 4.17
CA THR A 216 7.71 3.24 5.01
C THR A 216 8.35 3.68 6.32
N PHE A 217 8.17 4.96 6.63
CA PHE A 217 8.57 5.55 7.90
C PHE A 217 7.30 5.82 8.71
N THR A 218 7.20 5.28 9.91
CA THR A 218 6.07 5.54 10.81
C THR A 218 6.57 6.42 11.95
N PHE A 219 6.04 7.62 12.04
CA PHE A 219 6.31 8.58 13.11
C PHE A 219 5.20 8.49 14.14
N ILE A 220 5.54 8.32 15.41
CA ILE A 220 4.59 8.19 16.51
C ILE A 220 5.00 9.18 17.59
N GLY A 221 4.08 10.06 17.96
CA GLY A 221 4.27 11.03 19.04
C GLY A 221 3.14 10.96 20.04
N THR A 222 3.49 10.98 21.33
CA THR A 222 2.54 10.98 22.43
C THR A 222 2.72 12.26 23.27
N PRO A 223 1.71 13.15 23.35
CA PRO A 223 0.39 13.06 22.71
C PRO A 223 0.38 13.49 21.24
N ARG A 224 1.41 14.20 20.77
CA ARG A 224 1.48 14.78 19.43
C ARG A 224 2.90 14.79 18.89
N ILE A 225 3.02 14.76 17.56
CA ILE A 225 4.28 14.98 16.85
C ILE A 225 4.51 16.50 16.71
N PRO A 226 5.68 17.03 17.12
CA PRO A 226 6.02 18.43 16.90
C PRO A 226 6.07 18.81 15.41
N ALA A 227 5.61 20.00 15.04
CA ALA A 227 5.70 20.47 13.66
C ALA A 227 7.16 20.60 13.20
N ASP A 228 8.04 21.06 14.09
CA ASP A 228 9.48 21.19 13.85
C ASP A 228 10.13 19.84 13.51
N PHE A 229 9.68 18.75 14.14
CA PHE A 229 10.12 17.41 13.81
C PHE A 229 9.75 17.05 12.37
N LEU A 230 8.50 17.29 11.96
CA LEU A 230 8.05 16.99 10.60
C LEU A 230 8.81 17.81 9.57
N ALA A 231 8.99 19.11 9.81
CA ALA A 231 9.77 19.98 8.93
C ALA A 231 11.22 19.53 8.79
N THR A 232 11.86 19.15 9.90
CA THR A 232 13.25 18.68 9.88
C THR A 232 13.38 17.30 9.22
N ALA A 233 12.45 16.38 9.50
CA ALA A 233 12.42 15.06 8.89
C ALA A 233 12.21 15.13 7.37
N THR A 234 11.30 15.99 6.88
CA THR A 234 11.10 16.17 5.45
C THR A 234 12.27 16.89 4.78
N HIS A 235 12.94 17.81 5.48
CA HIS A 235 14.17 18.44 5.00
C HIS A 235 15.30 17.41 4.81
N VAL A 236 15.52 16.53 5.80
CA VAL A 236 16.50 15.44 5.71
C VAL A 236 16.22 14.55 4.50
N LEU A 237 14.96 14.21 4.26
CA LEU A 237 14.56 13.40 3.08
C LEU A 237 14.85 14.17 1.78
N ALA A 238 14.53 15.46 1.72
CA ALA A 238 14.79 16.31 0.56
C ALA A 238 16.29 16.50 0.26
N GLU A 239 17.14 16.69 1.26
CA GLU A 239 18.60 16.81 1.10
C GLU A 239 19.24 15.53 0.55
N ASN A 240 18.62 14.39 0.84
CA ASN A 240 19.02 13.09 0.30
C ASN A 240 18.41 12.81 -1.09
N GLY A 241 17.69 13.78 -1.67
CA GLY A 241 17.07 13.67 -3.00
C GLY A 241 15.86 12.73 -3.03
N ILE A 242 15.19 12.52 -1.90
CA ILE A 242 14.10 11.57 -1.77
C ILE A 242 12.77 12.30 -1.92
N ASN A 243 11.98 11.85 -2.89
CA ASN A 243 10.60 12.29 -3.04
C ASN A 243 9.67 11.47 -2.14
N LEU A 244 8.70 12.15 -1.52
CA LEU A 244 7.67 11.47 -0.74
C LEU A 244 6.54 11.06 -1.68
N ASN A 245 6.24 9.76 -1.72
CA ASN A 245 5.14 9.23 -2.51
C ASN A 245 3.79 9.52 -1.86
N ALA A 246 3.71 9.38 -0.53
CA ALA A 246 2.47 9.59 0.21
C ALA A 246 2.74 9.86 1.70
N ILE A 247 1.85 10.64 2.32
CA ILE A 247 1.78 10.82 3.77
C ILE A 247 0.36 10.49 4.21
N GLN A 248 0.22 9.50 5.08
CA GLN A 248 -1.05 9.03 5.61
C GLN A 248 -1.10 9.21 7.13
N SER A 249 -2.21 9.75 7.63
CA SER A 249 -2.51 9.73 9.06
C SER A 249 -3.01 8.35 9.46
N LEU A 250 -2.38 7.74 10.47
CA LEU A 250 -2.85 6.51 11.12
C LEU A 250 -3.54 6.80 12.46
N ASN A 251 -3.95 8.05 12.68
CA ASN A 251 -4.63 8.48 13.90
C ASN A 251 -5.99 7.80 14.04
N GLU A 252 -6.26 7.27 15.23
CA GLU A 252 -7.62 6.86 15.62
C GLU A 252 -8.39 8.06 16.20
N PRO A 253 -9.70 8.19 15.92
CA PRO A 253 -10.53 9.22 16.55
C PRO A 253 -10.50 9.10 18.09
N GLY A 254 -10.14 10.19 18.77
CA GLY A 254 -9.95 10.18 20.23
C GLY A 254 -8.69 9.45 20.70
N GLY A 255 -7.78 9.13 19.79
CA GLY A 255 -6.49 8.51 20.10
C GLY A 255 -5.62 9.40 20.99
N ARG A 256 -4.79 8.76 21.82
CA ARG A 256 -3.86 9.44 22.74
C ARG A 256 -2.54 9.87 22.09
N SER A 257 -2.30 9.44 20.85
CA SER A 257 -1.05 9.65 20.12
C SER A 257 -1.37 10.09 18.71
N THR A 258 -0.46 10.84 18.12
CA THR A 258 -0.48 11.10 16.68
C THR A 258 0.48 10.16 15.97
N CYS A 259 0.06 9.60 14.85
CA CYS A 259 0.79 8.68 14.02
C CYS A 259 0.69 9.09 12.56
N PHE A 260 1.84 9.29 11.92
CA PHE A 260 1.94 9.54 10.48
C PHE A 260 2.78 8.45 9.84
N GLN A 261 2.29 7.93 8.73
CA GLN A 261 3.01 7.02 7.86
C GLN A 261 3.44 7.77 6.61
N VAL A 262 4.76 7.83 6.38
CA VAL A 262 5.37 8.45 5.21
C VAL A 262 5.95 7.35 4.34
N MET A 263 5.62 7.39 3.05
CA MET A 263 6.07 6.41 2.07
C MET A 263 7.00 7.09 1.06
N ALA A 264 8.13 6.45 0.78
CA ALA A 264 9.11 6.90 -0.20
C ALA A 264 9.82 5.69 -0.82
N ALA A 265 10.38 5.82 -2.01
CA ALA A 265 11.30 4.83 -2.56
C ALA A 265 12.76 5.23 -2.33
N LEU A 266 13.60 4.26 -1.98
CA LEU A 266 15.00 4.48 -1.62
C LEU A 266 15.89 3.43 -2.27
N ARG A 267 17.09 3.86 -2.71
CA ARG A 267 18.14 2.95 -3.19
C ARG A 267 18.99 2.46 -2.01
N GLY A 268 19.42 1.19 -2.04
CA GLY A 268 20.01 0.47 -0.90
C GLY A 268 20.89 1.29 0.06
N PRO A 269 22.08 1.79 -0.34
CA PRO A 269 23.00 2.51 0.57
C PRO A 269 22.42 3.79 1.17
N LEU A 270 21.45 4.42 0.49
CA LEU A 270 20.78 5.62 0.96
C LEU A 270 19.83 5.31 2.13
N ALA A 271 19.22 4.12 2.13
CA ALA A 271 18.27 3.70 3.16
C ALA A 271 18.90 3.65 4.55
N ASP A 272 20.12 3.10 4.67
CA ASP A 272 20.83 3.02 5.96
C ASP A 272 21.20 4.40 6.50
N ARG A 273 21.65 5.31 5.62
CA ARG A 273 21.96 6.70 5.97
C ARG A 273 20.72 7.43 6.49
N VAL A 274 19.64 7.41 5.72
CA VAL A 274 18.37 8.07 6.07
C VAL A 274 17.81 7.48 7.35
N ARG A 275 17.87 6.15 7.53
CA ARG A 275 17.47 5.50 8.77
C ARG A 275 18.25 6.05 9.96
N SER A 276 19.57 6.20 9.84
CA SER A 276 20.41 6.72 10.93
C SER A 276 20.07 8.17 11.27
N GLU A 277 19.94 9.03 10.25
CA GLU A 277 19.60 10.45 10.40
C GLU A 277 18.21 10.63 11.04
N LEU A 278 17.19 9.90 10.56
CA LEU A 278 15.85 9.94 11.14
C LEU A 278 15.83 9.41 12.58
N LEU A 279 16.48 8.28 12.89
CA LEU A 279 16.51 7.75 14.26
C LEU A 279 17.25 8.68 15.23
N HIS A 280 18.23 9.44 14.76
CA HIS A 280 18.86 10.48 15.57
C HIS A 280 17.86 11.61 15.87
N LEU A 281 17.14 12.06 14.85
CA LEU A 281 16.10 13.08 14.99
C LEU A 281 14.98 12.66 15.94
N GLY A 282 14.54 11.40 15.87
CA GLY A 282 13.53 10.86 16.79
C GLY A 282 13.93 10.97 18.26
N LYS A 283 15.21 10.78 18.57
CA LYS A 283 15.73 10.94 19.94
C LYS A 283 15.73 12.40 20.40
N GLU A 284 16.09 13.32 19.50
CA GLU A 284 16.12 14.76 19.81
C GLU A 284 14.72 15.31 20.07
N PHE A 285 13.75 14.92 19.25
CA PHE A 285 12.37 15.41 19.31
C PHE A 285 11.43 14.57 20.18
N LEU A 286 11.93 13.49 20.78
CA LEU A 286 11.13 12.51 21.54
C LEU A 286 9.96 11.95 20.70
N VAL A 287 10.26 11.59 19.46
CA VAL A 287 9.34 10.97 18.51
C VAL A 287 9.82 9.56 18.19
N ASP A 288 8.95 8.58 18.36
CA ASP A 288 9.23 7.20 18.00
C ASP A 288 9.16 7.04 16.48
N ILE A 289 10.17 6.38 15.90
CA ILE A 289 10.28 6.20 14.46
C ILE A 289 10.48 4.72 14.15
N ALA A 290 9.56 4.15 13.38
CA ALA A 290 9.76 2.87 12.72
C ALA A 290 10.17 3.10 11.27
N PHE A 291 11.23 2.40 10.83
CA PHE A 291 11.73 2.42 9.46
C PHE A 291 11.64 0.99 8.92
N GLU A 292 10.80 0.77 7.91
CA GLU A 292 10.54 -0.54 7.36
C GLU A 292 10.52 -0.51 5.83
N ARG A 293 10.95 -1.60 5.19
CA ARG A 293 10.69 -1.81 3.76
C ARG A 293 9.18 -2.01 3.56
N ALA A 294 8.59 -1.39 2.56
CA ALA A 294 7.15 -1.44 2.35
C ALA A 294 6.66 -2.89 2.19
N GLY A 295 5.47 -3.16 2.73
CA GLY A 295 4.89 -4.51 2.72
C GLY A 295 5.46 -5.47 3.77
N ALA A 296 6.51 -5.10 4.52
CA ALA A 296 7.09 -5.97 5.56
C ALA A 296 6.08 -6.35 6.66
N LEU A 297 5.10 -5.50 6.97
CA LEU A 297 4.07 -5.80 7.97
C LEU A 297 3.08 -6.87 7.50
N ARG A 298 2.76 -6.93 6.20
CA ARG A 298 1.73 -7.83 5.65
C ARG A 298 2.12 -9.31 5.71
N THR A 299 3.40 -9.63 5.87
CA THR A 299 3.90 -11.00 5.94
C THR A 299 4.09 -11.51 7.36
N LYS A 300 4.01 -10.65 8.39
CA LYS A 300 4.23 -11.05 9.78
C LYS A 300 2.99 -11.79 10.30
N ARG A 301 3.16 -13.05 10.70
CA ARG A 301 2.09 -13.94 11.22
C ARG A 301 2.31 -14.41 12.65
N MET A 302 3.45 -14.05 13.25
CA MET A 302 3.82 -14.43 14.60
C MET A 302 4.38 -13.21 15.31
N VAL A 303 3.88 -12.96 16.52
CA VAL A 303 4.39 -11.93 17.41
C VAL A 303 4.71 -12.62 18.73
N VAL A 304 5.91 -12.38 19.24
CA VAL A 304 6.35 -12.85 20.55
C VAL A 304 6.57 -11.61 21.40
N PHE A 305 5.92 -11.57 22.55
CA PHE A 305 6.12 -10.52 23.53
C PHE A 305 6.99 -11.05 24.66
N ASP A 306 7.94 -10.23 25.10
CA ASP A 306 8.48 -10.41 26.44
C ASP A 306 7.39 -10.07 27.49
N LEU A 307 7.57 -10.57 28.71
CA LEU A 307 6.64 -10.33 29.80
C LEU A 307 6.97 -9.03 30.54
N SER A 308 8.19 -8.95 31.08
CA SER A 308 8.64 -7.87 31.96
C SER A 308 8.75 -6.55 31.21
N TRP A 309 8.23 -5.47 31.78
CA TRP A 309 8.25 -4.11 31.21
C TRP A 309 7.70 -4.01 29.77
N THR A 310 6.98 -5.02 29.31
CA THR A 310 6.42 -5.12 27.95
C THR A 310 4.92 -5.36 28.04
N LEU A 311 4.49 -6.55 28.49
CA LEU A 311 3.08 -6.85 28.75
C LEU A 311 2.67 -6.50 30.18
N VAL A 312 3.62 -6.50 31.11
CA VAL A 312 3.43 -6.20 32.53
C VAL A 312 4.30 -5.02 32.92
N GLN A 313 3.79 -4.14 33.78
CA GLN A 313 4.45 -2.90 34.21
C GLN A 313 5.53 -3.10 35.29
N ALA A 314 6.07 -4.32 35.40
CA ALA A 314 7.02 -4.69 36.43
C ALA A 314 7.94 -5.81 35.95
N ASP A 315 8.98 -6.07 36.73
CA ASP A 315 9.82 -7.25 36.56
C ASP A 315 9.06 -8.50 37.03
N SER A 316 8.87 -9.46 36.13
CA SER A 316 8.11 -10.68 36.42
C SER A 316 8.75 -11.54 37.53
N PHE A 317 10.06 -11.49 37.71
CA PHE A 317 10.74 -12.22 38.78
C PHE A 317 10.57 -11.55 40.14
N GLU A 318 10.55 -10.21 40.19
CA GLU A 318 10.23 -9.49 41.43
C GLU A 318 8.80 -9.76 41.89
N LEU A 319 7.84 -9.74 40.95
CA LEU A 319 6.46 -10.11 41.24
C LEU A 319 6.34 -11.55 41.79
N LEU A 320 7.10 -12.49 41.22
CA LEU A 320 7.16 -13.87 41.70
C LEU A 320 7.74 -13.97 43.12
N CYS A 321 8.82 -13.24 43.40
CA CYS A 321 9.45 -13.21 44.72
C CYS A 321 8.54 -12.58 45.78
N GLN A 322 7.85 -11.49 45.43
CA GLN A 322 6.86 -10.85 46.28
C GLN A 322 5.71 -11.81 46.60
N ALA A 323 5.17 -12.50 45.58
CA ALA A 323 4.12 -13.51 45.78
C ALA A 323 4.59 -14.72 46.60
N ALA A 324 5.88 -15.05 46.58
CA ALA A 324 6.49 -16.11 47.36
C ALA A 324 6.98 -15.67 48.76
N ALA A 325 6.74 -14.40 49.13
CA ALA A 325 7.23 -13.79 50.38
C ALA A 325 8.75 -13.95 50.57
N VAL A 326 9.50 -13.74 49.48
CA VAL A 326 10.95 -13.62 49.50
C VAL A 326 11.32 -12.19 49.91
N ASP A 327 12.42 -12.05 50.66
CA ASP A 327 12.95 -10.76 51.09
C ASP A 327 13.42 -9.92 49.88
N ALA A 328 12.96 -8.67 49.80
CA ALA A 328 13.28 -7.76 48.72
C ALA A 328 14.78 -7.45 48.64
N ASP A 329 15.47 -7.39 49.78
CA ASP A 329 16.91 -7.13 49.84
C ASP A 329 17.71 -8.28 49.19
N ALA A 330 17.25 -9.52 49.37
CA ALA A 330 17.86 -10.69 48.73
C ALA A 330 17.69 -10.67 47.20
N VAL A 331 16.53 -10.21 46.71
CA VAL A 331 16.26 -10.06 45.28
C VAL A 331 17.15 -8.97 44.68
N ALA A 332 17.24 -7.82 45.34
CA ALA A 332 18.10 -6.71 44.92
C ALA A 332 19.57 -7.13 44.85
N GLU A 333 20.05 -7.91 45.82
CA GLU A 333 21.42 -8.40 45.84
C GLU A 333 21.71 -9.36 44.68
N VAL A 334 20.79 -10.28 44.36
CA VAL A 334 20.94 -11.16 43.18
C VAL A 334 21.01 -10.34 41.88
N ARG A 335 20.17 -9.32 41.72
CA ARG A 335 20.21 -8.42 40.55
C ARG A 335 21.51 -7.63 40.45
N ARG A 336 22.09 -7.26 41.59
CA ARG A 336 23.36 -6.51 41.66
C ARG A 336 24.56 -7.39 41.35
N CYS A 337 24.54 -8.64 41.80
CA CYS A 337 25.67 -9.56 41.71
C CYS A 337 25.76 -10.33 40.39
N HIS A 338 24.65 -10.44 39.65
CA HIS A 338 24.61 -11.23 38.42
C HIS A 338 24.10 -10.42 37.24
N SER A 339 24.65 -10.71 36.05
CA SER A 339 24.13 -10.13 34.80
C SER A 339 22.73 -10.67 34.53
N LEU A 340 21.78 -9.77 34.28
CA LEU A 340 20.40 -10.13 33.94
C LEU A 340 20.39 -11.14 32.76
N GLY A 341 19.64 -12.23 32.93
CA GLY A 341 19.51 -13.28 31.90
C GLY A 341 20.68 -14.27 31.80
N SER A 342 21.76 -14.10 32.58
CA SER A 342 22.84 -15.09 32.66
C SER A 342 22.38 -16.39 33.34
N GLU A 343 23.05 -17.51 33.04
CA GLU A 343 22.75 -18.79 33.69
C GLU A 343 22.91 -18.70 35.22
N ASP A 344 23.92 -17.98 35.69
CA ASP A 344 24.16 -17.77 37.12
C ASP A 344 23.08 -16.90 37.77
N TYR A 345 22.58 -15.87 37.07
CA TYR A 345 21.41 -15.12 37.51
C TYR A 345 20.19 -16.05 37.67
N LEU A 346 19.90 -16.89 36.68
CA LEU A 346 18.77 -17.82 36.74
C LEU A 346 18.93 -18.85 37.87
N ARG A 347 20.14 -19.35 38.11
CA ARG A 347 20.42 -20.26 39.24
C ARG A 347 20.24 -19.57 40.59
N ALA A 348 20.72 -18.33 40.74
CA ALA A 348 20.55 -17.54 41.96
C ALA A 348 19.07 -17.24 42.22
N CYS A 349 18.32 -16.86 41.19
CA CYS A 349 16.87 -16.68 41.24
C CYS A 349 16.14 -17.94 41.71
N ALA A 350 16.48 -19.10 41.14
CA ALA A 350 15.91 -20.38 41.55
C ALA A 350 16.27 -20.74 43.01
N ALA A 351 17.47 -20.37 43.47
CA ALA A 351 17.89 -20.60 44.85
C ALA A 351 17.06 -19.79 45.86
N LEU A 352 16.67 -18.55 45.53
CA LEU A 352 15.81 -17.72 46.40
C LEU A 352 14.42 -18.33 46.65
N LEU A 353 13.91 -19.08 45.68
CA LEU A 353 12.59 -19.71 45.75
C LEU A 353 12.63 -21.09 46.42
N ARG A 354 13.81 -21.60 46.80
CA ARG A 354 13.96 -22.93 47.39
C ARG A 354 13.20 -23.03 48.71
N GLY A 355 12.37 -24.07 48.84
CA GLY A 355 11.60 -24.34 50.06
C GLY A 355 10.36 -23.46 50.24
N ARG A 356 10.05 -22.57 49.29
CA ARG A 356 8.81 -21.79 49.30
C ARG A 356 7.64 -22.64 48.83
N SER A 357 6.49 -22.45 49.45
CA SER A 357 5.26 -23.16 49.07
C SER A 357 4.71 -22.61 47.76
N SER A 358 4.37 -23.52 46.83
CA SER A 358 3.63 -23.19 45.61
C SER A 358 2.13 -23.01 45.85
N THR A 359 1.62 -23.41 47.03
CA THR A 359 0.19 -23.30 47.36
C THR A 359 -0.25 -21.83 47.37
N GLY A 360 -1.25 -21.52 46.54
CA GLY A 360 -1.80 -20.16 46.42
C GLY A 360 -0.88 -19.16 45.69
N LEU A 361 0.25 -19.60 45.13
CA LEU A 361 1.24 -18.70 44.53
C LEU A 361 0.69 -18.00 43.28
N ALA A 362 -0.03 -18.74 42.45
CA ALA A 362 -0.61 -18.20 41.22
C ALA A 362 -1.66 -17.11 41.51
N GLU A 363 -2.51 -17.34 42.51
CA GLU A 363 -3.54 -16.39 42.94
C GLU A 363 -2.93 -15.10 43.48
N ARG A 364 -1.87 -15.22 44.31
CA ARG A 364 -1.13 -14.05 44.81
C ARG A 364 -0.43 -13.30 43.68
N LEU A 365 0.19 -14.02 42.73
CA LEU A 365 0.85 -13.40 41.59
C LEU A 365 -0.16 -12.67 40.69
N HIS A 366 -1.30 -13.29 40.37
CA HIS A 366 -2.36 -12.66 39.59
C HIS A 366 -2.91 -11.40 40.25
N ALA A 367 -2.98 -11.35 41.58
CA ALA A 367 -3.40 -10.15 42.31
C ALA A 367 -2.39 -9.00 42.25
N LEU A 368 -1.13 -9.27 41.89
CA LEU A 368 -0.06 -8.27 41.78
C LEU A 368 0.20 -7.80 40.34
N ILE A 369 -0.25 -8.54 39.32
CA ILE A 369 0.05 -8.21 37.93
C ILE A 369 -0.75 -6.99 37.49
N GLU A 370 -0.03 -5.94 37.12
CA GLU A 370 -0.55 -4.80 36.38
C GLU A 370 -0.11 -4.87 34.92
N TYR A 371 -1.07 -4.97 34.01
CA TYR A 371 -0.78 -5.02 32.57
C TYR A 371 -0.38 -3.64 32.04
N THR A 372 0.55 -3.61 31.10
CA THR A 372 0.93 -2.38 30.39
C THR A 372 -0.29 -1.80 29.68
N ASP A 373 -0.43 -0.47 29.76
CA ASP A 373 -1.46 0.26 29.03
C ASP A 373 -1.45 -0.13 27.54
N GLY A 374 -2.60 -0.60 27.04
CA GLY A 374 -2.75 -1.05 25.66
C GLY A 374 -2.38 -2.52 25.39
N ALA A 375 -1.75 -3.25 26.32
CA ALA A 375 -1.36 -4.66 26.13
C ALA A 375 -2.56 -5.56 25.76
N ALA A 376 -3.67 -5.43 26.50
CA ALA A 376 -4.89 -6.17 26.21
C ALA A 376 -5.50 -5.79 24.84
N SER A 377 -5.41 -4.53 24.44
CA SER A 377 -5.90 -4.04 23.15
C SER A 377 -5.08 -4.57 22.00
N VAL A 378 -3.74 -4.52 22.10
CA VAL A 378 -2.83 -5.09 21.10
C VAL A 378 -3.08 -6.58 20.92
N CYS A 379 -3.14 -7.36 22.02
CA CYS A 379 -3.44 -8.79 21.95
C CYS A 379 -4.81 -9.07 21.31
N ARG A 380 -5.83 -8.25 21.58
CA ARG A 380 -7.16 -8.40 20.98
C ARG A 380 -7.14 -8.13 19.48
N VAL A 381 -6.41 -7.10 19.03
CA VAL A 381 -6.28 -6.76 17.61
C VAL A 381 -5.49 -7.83 16.87
N LEU A 382 -4.35 -8.27 17.42
CA LEU A 382 -3.50 -9.29 16.80
C LEU A 382 -4.22 -10.63 16.62
N LYS A 383 -5.15 -11.00 17.50
CA LYS A 383 -5.97 -12.22 17.35
C LYS A 383 -6.99 -12.16 16.21
N LYS A 384 -7.30 -10.96 15.69
CA LYS A 384 -8.24 -10.76 14.58
C LYS A 384 -7.55 -10.73 13.21
N LEU A 385 -6.23 -10.55 13.19
CA LEU A 385 -5.39 -10.52 11.98
C LEU A 385 -4.91 -11.92 11.62
#